data_AF-A0A1X2L6U4-F1
#
_entry.id   AF-A0A1X2L6U4-F1
#
_cell.length_a   1.000
_cell.length_b   1.000
_cell.length_c   1.000
_cell.angle_alpha   90.00
_cell.angle_beta   90.00
_cell.angle_gamma   90.00
#
_symmetry.space_group_name_H-M   'P 1'
#
loop_
_entity.id
_entity.type
_entity.pdbx_description
1 polymer ?
#
loop_
_entity_poly.entity_id
_entity_poly.type
_entity_poly.pdbx_seq_one_letter_code
_entity_poly.pdbx_strand_id
1 'polypeptide(L)'
;MRRTRWGSSARPAARLVRPVVPFVLSLALLIATPGLAEADPTADNLAALIADVAKANQRLQNLSAEIQTEQESVNKALVDVETARDNAATAQHDVETSQQAVKDANIAIAGAQRRFDTFAAATYMNGPSNSYLTASSPDDIIATEAAAKNLTTSSQTVMAKLQQARTEQVNKESAARLAKQNADKAAADAKSSQDAAVAALTNSKQKFDQQREDIIRLAAERDQAQVKLEAAKREAARLWAAGAGGPGAPASGDRWETGSGAPAPSSGGRQWDGAWDPTLPMIPSANVPGDPIAVINQVLGISATSTQVTAGLGRNFLQQMGILKPDDTGITNAAPGGVGGRIPRVYGRQATEYVIRRGMSQIGVPYSWGGGNAAGPSKGIDSGAGITGFDCSGLVLYSFAGVGIKLPHYSGSQYNLGRKIPSSQMRRGDVIFYGPGGSQHVTIYLGDGQMLEAPDIGLKVRVAPVRTSGMTPYVIRYIEW
;
A
#
# COMPACT_ATOMS: atom_id res chain seq x y z
N MET A 1 -44.93 25.80 -25.89
CA MET A 1 -45.69 24.60 -25.46
C MET A 1 -44.77 23.39 -25.56
N ARG A 2 -44.88 22.31 -24.78
CA ARG A 2 -45.74 21.98 -23.61
C ARG A 2 -44.85 21.74 -22.35
N ARG A 3 -45.45 21.26 -21.25
CA ARG A 3 -44.83 20.78 -19.99
C ARG A 3 -44.88 19.25 -19.92
N THR A 4 -43.91 18.62 -19.26
CA THR A 4 -43.96 17.46 -18.32
C THR A 4 -42.51 17.23 -17.85
N ARG A 5 -42.04 17.59 -16.64
CA ARG A 5 -42.45 17.19 -15.27
C ARG A 5 -42.56 15.67 -15.08
N TRP A 6 -41.59 15.10 -14.36
CA TRP A 6 -41.70 13.98 -13.41
C TRP A 6 -40.71 14.28 -12.25
N GLY A 7 -40.89 13.69 -11.07
CA GLY A 7 -40.01 13.96 -9.93
C GLY A 7 -40.23 13.02 -8.75
N SER A 8 -39.31 13.09 -7.80
CA SER A 8 -39.30 12.35 -6.53
C SER A 8 -38.36 13.10 -5.58
N SER A 9 -38.90 13.86 -4.62
CA SER A 9 -39.23 13.41 -3.25
C SER A 9 -38.07 13.61 -2.26
N ALA A 10 -37.78 14.88 -1.94
CA ALA A 10 -36.95 15.25 -0.80
C ALA A 10 -37.72 15.07 0.52
N ARG A 11 -37.08 14.48 1.55
CA ARG A 11 -37.61 14.41 2.91
C ARG A 11 -37.26 15.69 3.69
N PRO A 12 -38.21 16.33 4.40
CA PRO A 12 -37.90 17.51 5.21
C PRO A 12 -37.31 17.13 6.57
N ALA A 13 -36.39 17.95 7.07
CA ALA A 13 -35.87 17.85 8.43
C ALA A 13 -36.91 18.36 9.45
N ALA A 14 -37.22 17.57 10.46
CA ALA A 14 -38.06 17.98 11.58
C ALA A 14 -37.26 18.82 12.59
N ARG A 15 -37.39 20.15 12.52
CA ARG A 15 -37.06 21.03 13.65
C ARG A 15 -38.20 20.98 14.67
N LEU A 16 -37.92 20.53 15.88
CA LEU A 16 -38.79 20.74 17.05
C LEU A 16 -38.20 21.87 17.89
N VAL A 17 -39.04 22.85 18.21
CA VAL A 17 -38.65 24.08 18.93
C VAL A 17 -39.70 24.38 20.00
N ARG A 18 -39.22 24.55 21.25
CA ARG A 18 -39.92 25.19 22.39
C ARG A 18 -41.09 24.39 23.03
N PRO A 19 -41.48 24.69 24.29
CA PRO A 19 -41.27 25.94 25.04
C PRO A 19 -40.59 25.88 26.42
N VAL A 20 -40.22 27.08 26.88
CA VAL A 20 -39.89 27.42 28.28
C VAL A 20 -41.08 28.23 28.83
N VAL A 21 -41.66 27.79 29.95
CA VAL A 21 -42.54 28.58 30.84
C VAL A 21 -42.30 28.07 32.27
N PRO A 22 -42.21 28.93 33.30
CA PRO A 22 -41.74 28.54 34.63
C PRO A 22 -42.87 28.06 35.56
N PHE A 23 -42.51 27.32 36.60
CA PHE A 23 -43.35 27.15 37.79
C PHE A 23 -42.54 27.35 39.07
N VAL A 24 -42.80 28.49 39.72
CA VAL A 24 -42.47 28.74 41.12
C VAL A 24 -43.63 28.20 41.95
N LEU A 25 -43.39 27.38 42.98
CA LEU A 25 -44.24 27.32 44.19
C LEU A 25 -43.63 26.46 45.31
N SER A 26 -43.72 27.01 46.53
CA SER A 26 -43.84 26.29 47.81
C SER A 26 -42.66 25.52 48.38
N LEU A 27 -41.74 26.29 48.97
CA LEU A 27 -40.98 25.91 50.17
C LEU A 27 -41.94 25.72 51.36
N ALA A 28 -42.06 24.50 51.91
CA ALA A 28 -42.32 24.20 53.35
C ALA A 28 -42.70 22.73 53.63
N LEU A 29 -41.76 21.92 54.14
CA LEU A 29 -41.87 21.30 55.47
C LEU A 29 -40.53 20.68 55.88
N LEU A 30 -40.09 20.95 57.11
CA LEU A 30 -38.78 20.55 57.63
C LEU A 30 -38.99 19.94 59.02
N ILE A 31 -39.05 18.61 59.11
CA ILE A 31 -39.07 17.88 60.40
C ILE A 31 -38.18 16.64 60.30
N ALA A 32 -37.01 16.76 60.94
CA ALA A 32 -36.16 15.72 61.53
C ALA A 32 -36.25 14.26 61.04
N THR A 33 -35.24 13.84 60.28
CA THR A 33 -34.59 12.52 60.43
C THR A 33 -33.07 12.72 60.51
N PRO A 34 -32.37 12.15 61.52
CA PRO A 34 -30.91 12.20 61.57
C PRO A 34 -30.33 11.06 60.71
N GLY A 35 -29.39 11.39 59.81
CA GLY A 35 -28.67 10.39 59.02
C GLY A 35 -28.92 10.42 57.51
N LEU A 36 -28.91 11.60 56.89
CA LEU A 36 -28.43 11.68 55.51
C LEU A 36 -26.92 11.89 55.56
N ALA A 37 -26.16 10.94 55.02
CA ALA A 37 -24.75 11.14 54.77
C ALA A 37 -24.60 12.30 53.78
N GLU A 38 -23.73 13.28 54.08
CA GLU A 38 -23.29 14.22 53.06
C GLU A 38 -22.63 13.42 51.93
N ALA A 39 -23.12 13.60 50.70
CA ALA A 39 -22.46 13.06 49.53
C ALA A 39 -21.11 13.78 49.40
N ASP A 40 -20.01 13.04 49.58
CA ASP A 40 -18.67 13.60 49.54
C ASP A 40 -18.37 14.17 48.14
N PRO A 41 -18.25 15.51 47.98
CA PRO A 41 -18.06 16.13 46.66
C PRO A 41 -16.71 15.77 46.03
N THR A 42 -15.79 15.15 46.77
CA THR A 42 -14.53 14.62 46.22
C THR A 42 -14.71 13.25 45.55
N ALA A 43 -15.70 12.45 45.98
CA ALA A 43 -16.00 11.14 45.40
C ALA A 43 -16.69 11.27 44.03
N ASP A 44 -17.66 12.19 43.91
CA ASP A 44 -18.35 12.46 42.63
C ASP A 44 -17.40 13.00 41.55
N ASN A 45 -16.44 13.86 41.94
CA ASN A 45 -15.40 14.34 41.02
C ASN A 45 -14.48 13.21 40.51
N LEU A 46 -14.14 12.23 41.37
CA LEU A 46 -13.35 11.08 40.94
C LEU A 46 -14.14 10.16 39.98
N ALA A 47 -15.44 9.97 40.23
CA ALA A 47 -16.32 9.21 39.34
C ALA A 47 -16.45 9.88 37.96
N ALA A 48 -16.56 11.22 37.91
CA ALA A 48 -16.55 11.99 36.67
C ALA A 48 -15.24 11.82 35.88
N LEU A 49 -14.08 11.95 36.55
CA LEU A 49 -12.76 11.75 35.92
C LEU A 49 -12.58 10.33 35.38
N ILE A 50 -13.08 9.30 36.06
CA ILE A 50 -13.06 7.91 35.56
C ILE A 50 -13.92 7.78 34.29
N ALA A 51 -15.10 8.40 34.26
CA ALA A 51 -15.98 8.39 33.10
C ALA A 51 -15.35 9.13 31.89
N ASP A 52 -14.68 10.27 32.13
CA ASP A 52 -14.00 11.01 31.07
C ASP A 52 -12.77 10.29 30.51
N VAL A 53 -11.98 9.59 31.36
CA VAL A 53 -10.90 8.70 30.89
C VAL A 53 -11.46 7.55 30.03
N ALA A 54 -12.57 6.92 30.44
CA ALA A 54 -13.21 5.86 29.65
C ALA A 54 -13.71 6.39 28.28
N LYS A 55 -14.32 7.58 28.26
CA LYS A 55 -14.79 8.26 27.04
C LYS A 55 -13.65 8.67 26.12
N ALA A 56 -12.52 9.12 26.66
CA ALA A 56 -11.32 9.44 25.90
C ALA A 56 -10.67 8.19 25.29
N ASN A 57 -10.61 7.07 26.04
CA ASN A 57 -10.16 5.77 25.51
C ASN A 57 -11.07 5.27 24.37
N GLN A 58 -12.39 5.40 24.49
CA GLN A 58 -13.32 5.04 23.40
C GLN A 58 -13.09 5.89 22.13
N ARG A 59 -12.82 7.19 22.28
CA ARG A 59 -12.44 8.05 21.16
C ARG A 59 -11.14 7.61 20.50
N LEU A 60 -10.14 7.20 21.27
CA LEU A 60 -8.87 6.72 20.74
C LEU A 60 -9.01 5.40 19.98
N GLN A 61 -9.90 4.49 20.42
CA GLN A 61 -10.27 3.30 19.64
C GLN A 61 -10.94 3.67 18.31
N ASN A 62 -11.88 4.62 18.31
CA ASN A 62 -12.55 5.07 17.10
C ASN A 62 -11.56 5.74 16.12
N LEU A 63 -10.65 6.58 16.62
CA LEU A 63 -9.57 7.20 15.84
C LEU A 63 -8.58 6.16 15.27
N SER A 64 -8.32 5.07 15.99
CA SER A 64 -7.50 3.96 15.47
C SER A 64 -8.17 3.27 14.27
N ALA A 65 -9.49 3.08 14.30
CA ALA A 65 -10.25 2.54 13.17
C ALA A 65 -10.34 3.52 11.98
N GLU A 66 -10.47 4.83 12.26
CA GLU A 66 -10.39 5.90 11.24
C GLU A 66 -9.02 5.87 10.55
N ILE A 67 -7.92 5.82 11.31
CA ILE A 67 -6.54 5.73 10.79
C ILE A 67 -6.34 4.48 9.91
N GLN A 68 -6.86 3.32 10.30
CA GLN A 68 -6.79 2.10 9.49
C GLN A 68 -7.51 2.27 8.13
N THR A 69 -8.71 2.87 8.16
CA THR A 69 -9.52 3.13 6.95
C THR A 69 -8.84 4.13 6.01
N GLU A 70 -8.23 5.18 6.57
CA GLU A 70 -7.44 6.16 5.80
C GLU A 70 -6.14 5.53 5.24
N GLN A 71 -5.50 4.62 5.97
CA GLN A 71 -4.35 3.86 5.47
C GLN A 71 -4.75 2.95 4.30
N GLU A 72 -5.85 2.21 4.40
CA GLU A 72 -6.38 1.43 3.26
C GLU A 72 -6.68 2.33 2.04
N SER A 73 -7.22 3.53 2.28
CA SER A 73 -7.50 4.52 1.23
C SER A 73 -6.21 5.04 0.56
N VAL A 74 -5.17 5.33 1.34
CA VAL A 74 -3.82 5.67 0.82
C VAL A 74 -3.23 4.50 0.03
N ASN A 75 -3.28 3.28 0.58
CA ASN A 75 -2.75 2.08 -0.07
C ASN A 75 -3.42 1.85 -1.44
N LYS A 76 -4.74 2.03 -1.51
CA LYS A 76 -5.50 1.94 -2.75
C LYS A 76 -5.10 3.04 -3.74
N ALA A 77 -5.07 4.30 -3.30
CA ALA A 77 -4.71 5.42 -4.17
C ALA A 77 -3.29 5.29 -4.76
N LEU A 78 -2.37 4.65 -4.04
CA LEU A 78 -1.02 4.35 -4.53
C LEU A 78 -1.00 3.31 -5.65
N VAL A 79 -1.77 2.23 -5.53
CA VAL A 79 -1.92 1.22 -6.59
C VAL A 79 -2.61 1.82 -7.81
N ASP A 80 -3.63 2.67 -7.59
CA ASP A 80 -4.32 3.39 -8.67
C ASP A 80 -3.35 4.36 -9.39
N VAL A 81 -2.42 5.03 -8.67
CA VAL A 81 -1.35 5.88 -9.26
C VAL A 81 -0.29 5.07 -10.01
N GLU A 82 0.17 3.93 -9.50
CA GLU A 82 1.12 3.04 -10.21
C GLU A 82 0.49 2.58 -11.54
N THR A 83 -0.73 2.04 -11.47
CA THR A 83 -1.48 1.57 -12.64
C THR A 83 -1.72 2.68 -13.67
N ALA A 84 -2.09 3.89 -13.24
CA ALA A 84 -2.33 5.00 -14.14
C ALA A 84 -1.04 5.52 -14.81
N ARG A 85 0.10 5.47 -14.11
CA ARG A 85 1.42 5.81 -14.68
C ARG A 85 1.90 4.78 -15.70
N ASP A 86 1.73 3.49 -15.43
CA ASP A 86 2.09 2.42 -16.37
C ASP A 86 1.24 2.51 -17.65
N ASN A 87 -0.05 2.84 -17.52
CA ASN A 87 -0.93 3.12 -18.66
C ASN A 87 -0.48 4.35 -19.46
N ALA A 88 -0.06 5.44 -18.79
CA ALA A 88 0.46 6.64 -19.46
C ALA A 88 1.79 6.38 -20.19
N ALA A 89 2.70 5.61 -19.59
CA ALA A 89 3.94 5.17 -20.22
C ALA A 89 3.68 4.28 -21.45
N THR A 90 2.72 3.36 -21.37
CA THR A 90 2.29 2.52 -22.50
C THR A 90 1.71 3.39 -23.63
N ALA A 91 0.81 4.31 -23.32
CA ALA A 91 0.21 5.20 -24.31
C ALA A 91 1.23 6.18 -24.95
N GLN A 92 2.28 6.58 -24.22
CA GLN A 92 3.41 7.32 -24.78
C GLN A 92 4.17 6.47 -25.82
N HIS A 93 4.43 5.20 -25.53
CA HIS A 93 5.09 4.30 -26.47
C HIS A 93 4.25 4.07 -27.75
N ASP A 94 2.93 3.94 -27.62
CA ASP A 94 2.01 3.84 -28.77
C ASP A 94 2.05 5.11 -29.65
N VAL A 95 2.18 6.30 -29.05
CA VAL A 95 2.37 7.56 -29.78
C VAL A 95 3.70 7.57 -30.53
N GLU A 96 4.80 7.15 -29.90
CA GLU A 96 6.12 7.09 -30.56
C GLU A 96 6.13 6.11 -31.73
N THR A 97 5.59 4.90 -31.53
CA THR A 97 5.51 3.85 -32.56
C THR A 97 4.61 4.28 -33.72
N SER A 98 3.45 4.89 -33.45
CA SER A 98 2.55 5.39 -34.50
C SER A 98 3.11 6.59 -35.27
N GLN A 99 3.82 7.51 -34.60
CA GLN A 99 4.57 8.59 -35.26
C GLN A 99 5.68 8.05 -36.16
N GLN A 100 6.38 6.99 -35.75
CA GLN A 100 7.39 6.36 -36.61
C GLN A 100 6.72 5.71 -37.84
N ALA A 101 5.62 4.98 -37.68
CA ALA A 101 4.87 4.40 -38.80
C ALA A 101 4.38 5.46 -39.81
N VAL A 102 3.99 6.66 -39.35
CA VAL A 102 3.65 7.80 -40.23
C VAL A 102 4.88 8.31 -40.98
N LYS A 103 6.05 8.42 -40.34
CA LYS A 103 7.32 8.80 -41.02
C LYS A 103 7.69 7.78 -42.09
N ASP A 104 7.62 6.49 -41.77
CA ASP A 104 7.97 5.40 -42.69
C ASP A 104 7.03 5.37 -43.90
N ALA A 105 5.72 5.62 -43.69
CA ALA A 105 4.75 5.76 -44.77
C ALA A 105 5.06 6.96 -45.69
N ASN A 106 5.46 8.11 -45.14
CA ASN A 106 5.89 9.27 -45.93
C ASN A 106 7.17 8.96 -46.74
N ILE A 107 8.13 8.24 -46.14
CA ILE A 107 9.36 7.80 -46.83
C ILE A 107 9.03 6.83 -47.97
N ALA A 108 8.10 5.89 -47.76
CA ALA A 108 7.65 4.95 -48.78
C ALA A 108 6.99 5.66 -49.98
N ILE A 109 6.13 6.66 -49.73
CA ILE A 109 5.52 7.51 -50.77
C ILE A 109 6.60 8.27 -51.56
N ALA A 110 7.52 8.95 -50.87
CA ALA A 110 8.61 9.69 -51.53
C ALA A 110 9.63 8.78 -52.24
N GLY A 111 9.77 7.53 -51.81
CA GLY A 111 10.56 6.50 -52.49
C GLY A 111 9.87 5.96 -53.74
N ALA A 112 8.56 5.71 -53.68
CA ALA A 112 7.76 5.27 -54.82
C ALA A 112 7.70 6.35 -55.91
N GLN A 113 7.41 7.60 -55.56
CA GLN A 113 7.39 8.72 -56.50
C GLN A 113 8.73 8.83 -57.26
N ARG A 114 9.85 8.90 -56.54
CA ARG A 114 11.19 8.97 -57.17
C ARG A 114 11.49 7.79 -58.10
N ARG A 115 11.02 6.58 -57.79
CA ARG A 115 11.16 5.41 -58.68
C ARG A 115 10.35 5.57 -59.96
N PHE A 116 9.11 6.06 -59.87
CA PHE A 116 8.28 6.34 -61.04
C PHE A 116 8.85 7.48 -61.88
N ASP A 117 9.31 8.57 -61.26
CA ASP A 117 9.96 9.69 -61.95
C ASP A 117 11.23 9.23 -62.70
N THR A 118 12.06 8.42 -62.03
CA THR A 118 13.28 7.85 -62.64
C THR A 118 12.95 6.92 -63.81
N PHE A 119 11.93 6.07 -63.67
CA PHE A 119 11.49 5.18 -64.74
C PHE A 119 10.92 5.97 -65.94
N ALA A 120 10.09 6.98 -65.68
CA ALA A 120 9.53 7.84 -66.71
C ALA A 120 10.64 8.60 -67.46
N ALA A 121 11.61 9.19 -66.74
CA ALA A 121 12.76 9.85 -67.34
C ALA A 121 13.63 8.87 -68.15
N ALA A 122 13.90 7.67 -67.63
CA ALA A 122 14.67 6.65 -68.36
C ALA A 122 13.94 6.17 -69.63
N THR A 123 12.62 5.99 -69.57
CA THR A 123 11.78 5.61 -70.73
C THR A 123 11.71 6.73 -71.76
N TYR A 124 11.65 7.99 -71.33
CA TYR A 124 11.66 9.15 -72.22
C TYR A 124 13.02 9.35 -72.91
N MET A 125 14.13 9.23 -72.16
CA MET A 125 15.48 9.50 -72.65
C MET A 125 16.02 8.39 -73.57
N ASN A 126 15.69 7.12 -73.30
CA ASN A 126 16.18 5.98 -74.09
C ASN A 126 15.15 5.47 -75.10
N GLY A 127 13.87 5.80 -74.93
CA GLY A 127 12.75 5.19 -75.63
C GLY A 127 12.55 3.70 -75.27
N PRO A 128 11.56 3.03 -75.88
CA PRO A 128 11.74 1.65 -76.25
C PRO A 128 12.93 1.55 -77.24
N SER A 129 13.52 0.37 -77.38
CA SER A 129 14.59 0.13 -78.36
C SER A 129 14.19 0.46 -79.82
N ASN A 130 12.89 0.58 -80.11
CA ASN A 130 12.37 1.29 -81.28
C ASN A 130 11.71 2.61 -80.83
N SER A 131 12.35 3.74 -81.13
CA SER A 131 11.82 5.09 -80.92
C SER A 131 10.71 5.41 -81.94
N TYR A 132 9.94 6.48 -81.72
CA TYR A 132 9.03 7.05 -82.74
C TYR A 132 9.71 7.34 -84.09
N LEU A 133 11.04 7.50 -84.09
CA LEU A 133 11.87 7.72 -85.28
C LEU A 133 12.47 6.43 -85.89
N THR A 134 12.34 5.29 -85.21
CA THR A 134 12.88 3.98 -85.66
C THR A 134 11.85 2.83 -85.59
N ALA A 135 10.59 3.13 -85.30
CA ALA A 135 9.49 2.18 -85.32
C ALA A 135 9.36 1.52 -86.69
N SER A 136 9.41 0.18 -86.72
CA SER A 136 9.43 -0.58 -87.97
C SER A 136 8.02 -0.85 -88.51
N SER A 137 6.99 -0.63 -87.69
CA SER A 137 5.58 -0.76 -88.03
C SER A 137 4.71 0.20 -87.21
N PRO A 138 3.45 0.47 -87.60
CA PRO A 138 2.49 1.17 -86.75
C PRO A 138 2.22 0.45 -85.41
N ASP A 139 2.35 -0.88 -85.37
CA ASP A 139 2.07 -1.68 -84.18
C ASP A 139 3.09 -1.43 -83.05
N ASP A 140 4.36 -1.16 -83.38
CA ASP A 140 5.41 -0.79 -82.41
C ASP A 140 5.04 0.48 -81.63
N ILE A 141 4.45 1.46 -82.33
CA ILE A 141 4.03 2.74 -81.74
C ILE A 141 2.84 2.52 -80.80
N ILE A 142 1.87 1.71 -81.21
CA ILE A 142 0.69 1.35 -80.40
C ILE A 142 1.10 0.56 -79.15
N ALA A 143 2.04 -0.38 -79.28
CA ALA A 143 2.58 -1.15 -78.15
C ALA A 143 3.29 -0.26 -77.13
N THR A 144 4.05 0.73 -77.61
CA THR A 144 4.75 1.73 -76.77
C THR A 144 3.78 2.59 -75.97
N GLU A 145 2.76 3.14 -76.63
CA GLU A 145 1.71 3.96 -75.99
C GLU A 145 0.89 3.13 -74.98
N ALA A 146 0.58 1.87 -75.30
CA ALA A 146 -0.10 0.95 -74.38
C ALA A 146 0.76 0.65 -73.14
N ALA A 147 2.07 0.46 -73.29
CA ALA A 147 2.98 0.25 -72.17
C ALA A 147 3.08 1.50 -71.27
N ALA A 148 3.18 2.70 -71.86
CA ALA A 148 3.21 3.97 -71.11
C ALA A 148 1.91 4.22 -70.32
N LYS A 149 0.75 3.91 -70.91
CA LYS A 149 -0.55 3.95 -70.20
C LYS A 149 -0.62 2.93 -69.07
N ASN A 150 -0.22 1.69 -69.29
CA ASN A 150 -0.23 0.64 -68.26
C ASN A 150 0.69 0.97 -67.08
N LEU A 151 1.86 1.55 -67.35
CA LEU A 151 2.77 2.07 -66.32
C LEU A 151 2.11 3.20 -65.53
N THR A 152 1.50 4.17 -66.21
CA THR A 152 0.84 5.33 -65.56
C THR A 152 -0.29 4.87 -64.64
N THR A 153 -1.14 3.96 -65.11
CA THR A 153 -2.21 3.35 -64.29
C THR A 153 -1.65 2.56 -63.10
N SER A 154 -0.56 1.81 -63.29
CA SER A 154 0.11 1.09 -62.20
C SER A 154 0.70 2.04 -61.16
N SER A 155 1.34 3.13 -61.60
CA SER A 155 1.88 4.19 -60.74
C SER A 155 0.78 4.84 -59.91
N GLN A 156 -0.30 5.29 -60.54
CA GLN A 156 -1.48 5.85 -59.86
C GLN A 156 -2.07 4.86 -58.84
N THR A 157 -2.18 3.57 -59.19
CA THR A 157 -2.69 2.53 -58.30
C THR A 157 -1.80 2.32 -57.08
N VAL A 158 -0.46 2.27 -57.26
CA VAL A 158 0.50 2.13 -56.16
C VAL A 158 0.48 3.38 -55.26
N MET A 159 0.49 4.57 -55.84
CA MET A 159 0.46 5.82 -55.09
C MET A 159 -0.85 6.00 -54.32
N ALA A 160 -1.99 5.62 -54.89
CA ALA A 160 -3.28 5.61 -54.18
C ALA A 160 -3.27 4.67 -52.96
N LYS A 161 -2.75 3.44 -53.12
CA LYS A 161 -2.62 2.48 -52.00
C LYS A 161 -1.67 3.00 -50.91
N LEU A 162 -0.56 3.63 -51.28
CA LEU A 162 0.37 4.22 -50.31
C LEU A 162 -0.24 5.43 -49.57
N GLN A 163 -1.00 6.29 -50.25
CA GLN A 163 -1.71 7.41 -49.62
C GLN A 163 -2.84 6.92 -48.70
N GLN A 164 -3.56 5.85 -49.07
CA GLN A 164 -4.52 5.19 -48.19
C GLN A 164 -3.82 4.66 -46.92
N ALA A 165 -2.75 3.88 -47.06
CA ALA A 165 -1.99 3.35 -45.94
C ALA A 165 -1.44 4.47 -45.02
N ARG A 166 -0.93 5.56 -45.59
CA ARG A 166 -0.53 6.76 -44.82
C ARG A 166 -1.70 7.34 -44.03
N THR A 167 -2.88 7.46 -44.64
CA THR A 167 -4.09 7.99 -43.99
C THR A 167 -4.51 7.10 -42.81
N GLU A 168 -4.45 5.77 -42.97
CA GLU A 168 -4.70 4.82 -41.89
C GLU A 168 -3.70 4.98 -40.72
N GLN A 169 -2.41 5.22 -41.01
CA GLN A 169 -1.42 5.48 -39.96
C GLN A 169 -1.62 6.83 -39.25
N VAL A 170 -1.99 7.89 -39.97
CA VAL A 170 -2.30 9.20 -39.36
C VAL A 170 -3.54 9.12 -38.47
N ASN A 171 -4.54 8.32 -38.85
CA ASN A 171 -5.72 8.06 -38.02
C ASN A 171 -5.34 7.30 -36.73
N LYS A 172 -4.47 6.30 -36.81
CA LYS A 172 -3.92 5.57 -35.65
C LYS A 172 -3.11 6.48 -34.73
N GLU A 173 -2.25 7.33 -35.29
CA GLU A 173 -1.41 8.28 -34.55
C GLU A 173 -2.26 9.34 -33.82
N SER A 174 -3.37 9.78 -34.44
CA SER A 174 -4.35 10.66 -33.81
C SER A 174 -5.10 9.98 -32.65
N ALA A 175 -5.47 8.70 -32.81
CA ALA A 175 -6.10 7.92 -31.75
C ALA A 175 -5.14 7.64 -30.58
N ALA A 176 -3.88 7.32 -30.87
CA ALA A 176 -2.82 7.15 -29.85
C ALA A 176 -2.58 8.45 -29.06
N ARG A 177 -2.55 9.62 -29.74
CA ARG A 177 -2.44 10.92 -29.06
C ARG A 177 -3.60 11.19 -28.10
N LEU A 178 -4.83 10.84 -28.47
CA LEU A 178 -5.98 10.97 -27.58
C LEU A 178 -5.93 9.97 -26.41
N ALA A 179 -5.52 8.73 -26.67
CA ALA A 179 -5.33 7.72 -25.62
C ALA A 179 -4.29 8.18 -24.59
N LYS A 180 -3.16 8.75 -25.04
CA LYS A 180 -2.15 9.36 -24.17
C LYS A 180 -2.73 10.49 -23.33
N GLN A 181 -3.43 11.46 -23.93
CA GLN A 181 -4.03 12.57 -23.16
C GLN A 181 -4.98 12.09 -22.06
N ASN A 182 -5.77 11.04 -22.34
CA ASN A 182 -6.65 10.43 -21.35
C ASN A 182 -5.87 9.70 -20.24
N ALA A 183 -4.77 9.02 -20.57
CA ALA A 183 -3.92 8.33 -19.62
C ALA A 183 -3.12 9.30 -18.73
N ASP A 184 -2.53 10.35 -19.31
CA ASP A 184 -1.87 11.44 -18.58
C ASP A 184 -2.84 12.11 -17.60
N LYS A 185 -4.08 12.37 -18.03
CA LYS A 185 -5.13 12.88 -17.15
C LYS A 185 -5.48 11.91 -16.02
N ALA A 186 -5.67 10.63 -16.32
CA ALA A 186 -5.96 9.61 -15.31
C ALA A 186 -4.82 9.51 -14.26
N ALA A 187 -3.57 9.64 -14.68
CA ALA A 187 -2.42 9.68 -13.78
C ALA A 187 -2.41 10.94 -12.88
N ALA A 188 -2.82 12.10 -13.41
CA ALA A 188 -2.97 13.32 -12.62
C ALA A 188 -4.14 13.24 -11.63
N ASP A 189 -5.30 12.73 -12.05
CA ASP A 189 -6.49 12.55 -11.21
C ASP A 189 -6.23 11.53 -10.08
N ALA A 190 -5.52 10.44 -10.39
CA ALA A 190 -5.06 9.46 -9.40
C ALA A 190 -4.07 10.10 -8.40
N LYS A 191 -3.12 10.91 -8.86
CA LYS A 191 -2.15 11.61 -7.99
C LYS A 191 -2.84 12.61 -7.05
N SER A 192 -3.84 13.33 -7.54
CA SER A 192 -4.68 14.21 -6.71
C SER A 192 -5.42 13.43 -5.61
N SER A 193 -5.93 12.25 -5.97
CA SER A 193 -6.62 11.34 -5.03
C SER A 193 -5.66 10.77 -3.97
N GLN A 194 -4.42 10.44 -4.35
CA GLN A 194 -3.34 10.07 -3.43
C GLN A 194 -3.03 11.20 -2.43
N ASP A 195 -2.88 12.44 -2.92
CA ASP A 195 -2.56 13.58 -2.05
C ASP A 195 -3.68 13.86 -1.05
N ALA A 196 -4.94 13.75 -1.47
CA ALA A 196 -6.09 13.86 -0.59
C ALA A 196 -6.11 12.78 0.51
N ALA A 197 -5.85 11.51 0.16
CA ALA A 197 -5.79 10.42 1.13
C ALA A 197 -4.62 10.57 2.12
N VAL A 198 -3.45 11.00 1.66
CA VAL A 198 -2.28 11.25 2.53
C VAL A 198 -2.55 12.41 3.49
N ALA A 199 -3.22 13.48 3.02
CA ALA A 199 -3.63 14.59 3.88
C ALA A 199 -4.67 14.17 4.94
N ALA A 200 -5.65 13.34 4.57
CA ALA A 200 -6.65 12.80 5.49
C ALA A 200 -6.00 11.92 6.58
N LEU A 201 -5.14 10.97 6.19
CA LEU A 201 -4.38 10.14 7.14
C LEU A 201 -3.50 10.99 8.08
N THR A 202 -2.84 12.03 7.57
CA THR A 202 -2.00 12.91 8.38
C THR A 202 -2.82 13.65 9.44
N ASN A 203 -4.00 14.15 9.07
CA ASN A 203 -4.93 14.81 9.98
C ASN A 203 -5.43 13.82 11.06
N SER A 204 -5.82 12.61 10.68
CA SER A 204 -6.31 11.61 11.65
C SER A 204 -5.22 11.11 12.60
N LYS A 205 -3.95 11.03 12.16
CA LYS A 205 -2.79 10.83 13.05
C LYS A 205 -2.63 11.98 14.06
N GLN A 206 -2.71 13.24 13.63
CA GLN A 206 -2.62 14.40 14.53
C GLN A 206 -3.74 14.40 15.59
N LYS A 207 -4.98 14.10 15.21
CA LYS A 207 -6.11 13.93 16.15
C LYS A 207 -5.83 12.81 17.17
N PHE A 208 -5.25 11.70 16.74
CA PHE A 208 -4.94 10.55 17.59
C PHE A 208 -3.85 10.88 18.62
N ASP A 209 -2.76 11.54 18.21
CA ASP A 209 -1.71 11.99 19.14
C ASP A 209 -2.26 13.01 20.14
N GLN A 210 -3.07 13.98 19.71
CA GLN A 210 -3.72 14.93 20.61
C GLN A 210 -4.70 14.25 21.59
N GLN A 211 -5.47 13.26 21.13
CA GLN A 211 -6.36 12.48 22.00
C GLN A 211 -5.56 11.63 23.01
N ARG A 212 -4.34 11.20 22.67
CA ARG A 212 -3.42 10.50 23.59
C ARG A 212 -2.90 11.44 24.69
N GLU A 213 -2.55 12.68 24.36
CA GLU A 213 -2.16 13.71 25.34
C GLU A 213 -3.30 14.04 26.31
N ASP A 214 -4.54 14.15 25.81
CA ASP A 214 -5.73 14.34 26.64
C ASP A 214 -5.92 13.19 27.66
N ILE A 215 -5.71 11.93 27.26
CA ILE A 215 -5.80 10.77 28.16
C ILE A 215 -4.72 10.83 29.24
N ILE A 216 -3.49 11.22 28.89
CA ILE A 216 -2.39 11.37 29.85
C ILE A 216 -2.73 12.45 30.89
N ARG A 217 -3.29 13.59 30.45
CA ARG A 217 -3.73 14.67 31.35
C ARG A 217 -4.86 14.20 32.28
N LEU A 218 -5.93 13.61 31.75
CA LEU A 218 -7.06 13.13 32.55
C LEU A 218 -6.65 12.03 33.55
N ALA A 219 -5.71 11.15 33.17
CA ALA A 219 -5.15 10.15 34.08
C ALA A 219 -4.37 10.79 35.23
N ALA A 220 -3.56 11.81 34.97
CA ALA A 220 -2.84 12.55 36.00
C ALA A 220 -3.78 13.33 36.94
N GLU A 221 -4.86 13.94 36.41
CA GLU A 221 -5.89 14.61 37.20
C GLU A 221 -6.65 13.63 38.12
N ARG A 222 -7.03 12.46 37.59
CA ARG A 222 -7.59 11.35 38.38
C ARG A 222 -6.66 10.93 39.51
N ASP A 223 -5.37 10.72 39.22
CA ASP A 223 -4.41 10.24 40.22
C ASP A 223 -4.18 11.27 41.33
N GLN A 224 -4.14 12.56 41.00
CA GLN A 224 -4.11 13.64 42.00
C GLN A 224 -5.39 13.69 42.84
N ALA A 225 -6.57 13.51 42.24
CA ALA A 225 -7.83 13.46 42.97
C ALA A 225 -7.88 12.26 43.95
N GLN A 226 -7.40 11.09 43.51
CA GLN A 226 -7.33 9.89 44.33
C GLN A 226 -6.34 10.03 45.50
N VAL A 227 -5.18 10.66 45.30
CA VAL A 227 -4.24 10.99 46.39
C VAL A 227 -4.87 11.95 47.40
N LYS A 228 -5.63 12.97 46.97
CA LYS A 228 -6.35 13.89 47.86
C LYS A 228 -7.43 13.18 48.67
N LEU A 229 -8.19 12.28 48.04
CA LEU A 229 -9.20 11.47 48.72
C LEU A 229 -8.59 10.57 49.81
N GLU A 230 -7.47 9.90 49.51
CA GLU A 230 -6.76 9.07 50.50
C GLU A 230 -6.13 9.90 51.64
N ALA A 231 -5.67 11.13 51.35
CA ALA A 231 -5.23 12.06 52.39
C ALA A 231 -6.39 12.51 53.29
N ALA A 232 -7.56 12.84 52.71
CA ALA A 232 -8.75 13.21 53.45
C ALA A 232 -9.27 12.07 54.34
N LYS A 233 -9.30 10.82 53.83
CA LYS A 233 -9.64 9.63 54.63
C LYS A 233 -8.68 9.43 55.81
N ARG A 234 -7.37 9.62 55.61
CA ARG A 234 -6.36 9.51 56.68
C ARG A 234 -6.54 10.59 57.74
N GLU A 235 -6.91 11.80 57.35
CA GLU A 235 -7.16 12.89 58.29
C GLU A 235 -8.49 12.69 59.05
N ALA A 236 -9.55 12.24 58.37
CA ALA A 236 -10.79 11.83 59.02
C ALA A 236 -10.55 10.70 60.05
N ALA A 237 -9.73 9.69 59.70
CA ALA A 237 -9.35 8.62 60.62
C ALA A 237 -8.52 9.13 61.82
N ARG A 238 -7.65 10.13 61.63
CA ARG A 238 -6.92 10.79 62.74
C ARG A 238 -7.84 11.59 63.66
N LEU A 239 -8.79 12.35 63.11
CA LEU A 239 -9.78 13.09 63.88
C LEU A 239 -10.67 12.13 64.69
N TRP A 240 -11.04 10.99 64.11
CA TRP A 240 -11.79 9.94 64.79
C TRP A 240 -10.97 9.30 65.93
N ALA A 241 -9.68 9.05 65.71
CA ALA A 241 -8.77 8.55 66.75
C ALA A 241 -8.49 9.59 67.87
N ALA A 242 -8.42 10.89 67.52
CA ALA A 242 -8.22 11.97 68.48
C ALA A 242 -9.48 12.27 69.34
N GLY A 243 -10.67 11.94 68.83
CA GLY A 243 -11.93 12.03 69.59
C GLY A 243 -12.11 10.93 70.64
N ALA A 244 -11.36 9.83 70.58
CA ALA A 244 -11.47 8.68 71.47
C ALA A 244 -10.70 8.87 72.80
N GLY A 245 -10.97 9.97 73.51
CA GLY A 245 -10.24 10.47 74.68
C GLY A 245 -10.74 10.03 76.08
N GLY A 246 -11.31 8.83 76.22
CA GLY A 246 -11.54 8.12 77.50
C GLY A 246 -12.73 8.56 78.39
N PRO A 247 -12.97 7.89 79.55
CA PRO A 247 -12.49 6.56 79.97
C PRO A 247 -13.62 5.56 80.32
N GLY A 248 -13.44 4.26 80.02
CA GLY A 248 -14.36 3.19 80.44
C GLY A 248 -13.94 1.80 79.94
N ALA A 249 -13.76 0.85 80.87
CA ALA A 249 -13.27 -0.52 80.64
C ALA A 249 -14.42 -1.51 80.31
N PRO A 250 -14.20 -2.84 80.09
CA PRO A 250 -12.95 -3.60 80.12
C PRO A 250 -12.72 -4.53 78.89
N ALA A 251 -11.65 -5.32 78.95
CA ALA A 251 -11.25 -6.25 77.89
C ALA A 251 -12.05 -7.57 77.87
N SER A 252 -12.42 -7.97 76.67
CA SER A 252 -12.56 -9.37 76.21
C SER A 252 -12.13 -9.38 74.72
N GLY A 253 -11.47 -10.40 74.18
CA GLY A 253 -11.18 -11.72 74.75
C GLY A 253 -11.81 -12.84 73.92
N ASP A 254 -11.50 -12.89 72.62
CA ASP A 254 -11.59 -14.05 71.71
C ASP A 254 -10.88 -13.64 70.40
N ARG A 255 -9.82 -14.28 69.90
CA ARG A 255 -9.62 -15.70 69.55
C ARG A 255 -10.53 -16.17 68.42
N TRP A 256 -10.17 -15.79 67.19
CA TRP A 256 -10.26 -16.69 66.02
C TRP A 256 -9.02 -16.52 65.15
N GLU A 257 -8.29 -17.61 64.98
CA GLU A 257 -7.10 -17.72 64.12
C GLU A 257 -7.42 -18.60 62.89
N THR A 258 -6.47 -18.62 61.94
CA THR A 258 -6.37 -19.50 60.76
C THR A 258 -7.19 -19.14 59.52
N GLY A 259 -6.51 -19.18 58.36
CA GLY A 259 -7.08 -18.82 57.05
C GLY A 259 -6.02 -18.53 55.97
N SER A 260 -4.81 -19.08 56.08
CA SER A 260 -3.73 -18.87 55.12
C SER A 260 -4.01 -19.56 53.78
N GLY A 261 -4.01 -18.82 52.68
CA GLY A 261 -4.28 -19.36 51.34
C GLY A 261 -3.95 -18.40 50.21
N ALA A 262 -2.69 -17.95 50.11
CA ALA A 262 -2.22 -17.20 48.95
C ALA A 262 -2.12 -18.15 47.74
N PRO A 263 -2.82 -17.89 46.61
CA PRO A 263 -2.61 -18.65 45.39
C PRO A 263 -1.25 -18.29 44.79
N ALA A 264 -0.47 -19.32 44.44
CA ALA A 264 0.75 -19.12 43.65
C ALA A 264 0.40 -18.47 42.28
N PRO A 265 1.31 -17.66 41.69
CA PRO A 265 1.04 -17.02 40.41
C PRO A 265 0.86 -18.08 39.33
N SER A 266 -0.35 -18.20 38.81
CA SER A 266 -0.59 -18.94 37.57
C SER A 266 0.26 -18.33 36.46
N SER A 267 0.93 -19.19 35.69
CA SER A 267 1.71 -18.78 34.52
C SER A 267 0.76 -18.29 33.42
N GLY A 268 0.29 -17.04 33.58
CA GLY A 268 -0.61 -16.36 32.67
C GLY A 268 0.09 -16.05 31.36
N GLY A 269 0.17 -17.05 30.49
CA GLY A 269 0.26 -16.83 29.05
C GLY A 269 -1.00 -16.07 28.64
N ARG A 270 -0.90 -14.73 28.63
CA ARG A 270 -2.00 -13.86 28.19
C ARG A 270 -2.23 -14.13 26.72
N GLN A 271 -3.23 -14.96 26.44
CA GLN A 271 -3.77 -15.15 25.11
C GLN A 271 -4.49 -13.84 24.76
N TRP A 272 -3.79 -12.98 24.03
CA TRP A 272 -4.34 -11.73 23.55
C TRP A 272 -5.13 -12.03 22.29
N ASP A 273 -6.45 -12.19 22.43
CA ASP A 273 -7.39 -12.35 21.30
C ASP A 273 -7.60 -11.02 20.52
N GLY A 274 -6.53 -10.25 20.35
CA GLY A 274 -6.50 -8.99 19.62
C GLY A 274 -6.15 -9.19 18.15
N ALA A 275 -6.64 -8.28 17.31
CA ALA A 275 -6.35 -8.28 15.87
C ALA A 275 -4.88 -7.93 15.51
N TRP A 276 -4.05 -7.62 16.51
CA TRP A 276 -2.68 -7.13 16.38
C TRP A 276 -1.71 -7.98 17.22
N ASP A 277 -0.45 -8.08 16.80
CA ASP A 277 0.66 -8.58 17.61
C ASP A 277 0.97 -7.53 18.70
N PRO A 278 0.76 -7.84 20.00
CA PRO A 278 0.96 -6.88 21.09
C PRO A 278 2.43 -6.67 21.45
N THR A 279 3.36 -7.39 20.82
CA THR A 279 4.81 -7.23 21.04
C THR A 279 5.45 -6.18 20.14
N LEU A 280 4.67 -5.63 19.20
CA LEU A 280 5.07 -4.61 18.22
C LEU A 280 4.08 -3.44 18.25
N PRO A 281 4.42 -2.28 17.65
CA PRO A 281 3.48 -1.17 17.47
C PRO A 281 2.18 -1.65 16.79
N MET A 282 1.04 -1.39 17.42
CA MET A 282 -0.30 -1.79 16.93
C MET A 282 -0.82 -0.77 15.90
N ILE A 283 -0.01 -0.54 14.86
CA ILE A 283 -0.27 0.34 13.72
C ILE A 283 0.18 -0.37 12.44
N PRO A 284 -0.37 -0.04 11.26
CA PRO A 284 0.17 -0.55 10.01
C PRO A 284 1.63 -0.14 9.79
N SER A 285 2.39 -1.03 9.16
CA SER A 285 3.80 -0.84 8.79
C SER A 285 3.98 0.41 7.91
N ALA A 286 5.23 0.86 7.78
CA ALA A 286 5.60 1.81 6.76
C ALA A 286 5.06 1.38 5.38
N ASN A 287 4.59 2.35 4.62
CA ASN A 287 4.23 2.20 3.22
C ASN A 287 5.11 3.16 2.42
N VAL A 288 6.10 2.62 1.70
CA VAL A 288 6.95 3.39 0.81
C VAL A 288 6.35 3.30 -0.61
N PRO A 289 5.85 4.41 -1.17
CA PRO A 289 5.01 4.39 -2.36
C PRO A 289 5.79 4.17 -3.66
N GLY A 290 5.23 3.34 -4.55
CA GLY A 290 5.73 3.13 -5.91
C GLY A 290 7.01 2.29 -5.97
N ASP A 291 7.90 2.65 -6.90
CA ASP A 291 9.16 1.93 -7.15
C ASP A 291 10.37 2.79 -6.72
N PRO A 292 10.87 2.64 -5.48
CA PRO A 292 11.94 3.47 -4.97
C PRO A 292 13.28 3.17 -5.66
N ILE A 293 14.10 4.21 -5.83
CA ILE A 293 15.48 4.08 -6.33
C ILE A 293 16.27 3.17 -5.37
N ALA A 294 16.73 2.05 -5.89
CA ALA A 294 17.44 1.02 -5.13
C ALA A 294 18.96 1.20 -5.18
N VAL A 295 19.49 1.63 -6.32
CA VAL A 295 20.93 1.90 -6.53
C VAL A 295 21.11 3.33 -6.96
N ILE A 296 22.09 4.01 -6.34
CA ILE A 296 22.63 5.29 -6.81
C ILE A 296 24.15 5.14 -6.82
N ASN A 297 24.77 5.17 -8.00
CA ASN A 297 26.21 5.31 -8.14
C ASN A 297 26.52 6.73 -8.61
N GLN A 298 26.89 7.60 -7.67
CA GLN A 298 27.19 9.01 -7.93
C GLN A 298 28.43 9.21 -8.81
N VAL A 299 29.37 8.25 -8.82
CA VAL A 299 30.60 8.31 -9.64
C VAL A 299 30.30 7.97 -11.11
N LEU A 300 29.38 7.03 -11.36
CA LEU A 300 28.98 6.63 -12.71
C LEU A 300 27.76 7.37 -13.24
N GLY A 301 27.08 8.18 -12.42
CA GLY A 301 25.83 8.85 -12.78
C GLY A 301 24.63 7.92 -12.99
N ILE A 302 24.71 6.67 -12.53
CA ILE A 302 23.69 5.64 -12.76
C ILE A 302 22.79 5.54 -11.52
N SER A 303 21.48 5.67 -11.73
CA SER A 303 20.45 5.25 -10.77
C SER A 303 19.63 4.08 -11.34
N ALA A 304 19.16 3.20 -10.48
CA ALA A 304 18.27 2.10 -10.85
C ALA A 304 17.19 1.88 -9.79
N THR A 305 15.96 1.63 -10.23
CA THR A 305 14.80 1.40 -9.35
C THR A 305 14.76 -0.03 -8.79
N SER A 306 13.91 -0.27 -7.79
CA SER A 306 13.72 -1.60 -7.22
C SER A 306 13.17 -2.60 -8.23
N THR A 307 12.28 -2.20 -9.16
CA THR A 307 11.85 -3.05 -10.28
C THR A 307 13.02 -3.40 -11.20
N GLN A 308 13.84 -2.41 -11.58
CA GLN A 308 14.99 -2.63 -12.48
C GLN A 308 16.03 -3.58 -11.86
N VAL A 309 16.35 -3.40 -10.58
CA VAL A 309 17.24 -4.29 -9.81
C VAL A 309 16.64 -5.69 -9.69
N THR A 310 15.35 -5.81 -9.35
CA THR A 310 14.64 -7.10 -9.25
C THR A 310 14.65 -7.84 -10.59
N ALA A 311 14.36 -7.15 -11.69
CA ALA A 311 14.40 -7.71 -13.03
C ALA A 311 15.81 -8.20 -13.43
N GLY A 312 16.85 -7.44 -13.08
CA GLY A 312 18.24 -7.86 -13.29
C GLY A 312 18.61 -9.11 -12.49
N LEU A 313 18.28 -9.14 -11.19
CA LEU A 313 18.49 -10.30 -10.31
C LEU A 313 17.72 -11.54 -10.78
N GLY A 314 16.47 -11.37 -11.20
CA GLY A 314 15.63 -12.44 -11.74
C GLY A 314 16.15 -13.02 -13.05
N ARG A 315 16.59 -12.19 -14.01
CA ARG A 315 17.26 -12.69 -15.23
C ARG A 315 18.53 -13.47 -14.90
N ASN A 316 19.36 -12.96 -13.99
CA ASN A 316 20.57 -13.67 -13.52
C ASN A 316 20.24 -15.01 -12.86
N PHE A 317 19.18 -15.08 -12.04
CA PHE A 317 18.73 -16.32 -11.42
C PHE A 317 18.21 -17.33 -12.47
N LEU A 318 17.37 -16.90 -13.41
CA LEU A 318 16.87 -17.75 -14.50
C LEU A 318 18.03 -18.25 -15.40
N GLN A 319 19.06 -17.42 -15.61
CA GLN A 319 20.26 -17.79 -16.35
C GLN A 319 21.09 -18.84 -15.60
N GLN A 320 21.31 -18.66 -14.29
CA GLN A 320 21.98 -19.66 -13.43
C GLN A 320 21.23 -20.99 -13.38
N MET A 321 19.90 -20.97 -13.48
CA MET A 321 19.07 -22.17 -13.56
C MET A 321 19.00 -22.77 -14.98
N GLY A 322 19.64 -22.16 -15.99
CA GLY A 322 19.62 -22.65 -17.38
C GLY A 322 18.27 -22.54 -18.08
N ILE A 323 17.37 -21.68 -17.59
CA ILE A 323 15.98 -21.55 -18.07
C ILE A 323 15.59 -20.14 -18.54
N LEU A 324 16.55 -19.22 -18.67
CA LEU A 324 16.30 -17.88 -19.20
C LEU A 324 15.89 -17.95 -20.68
N LYS A 325 14.84 -17.22 -21.04
CA LYS A 325 14.36 -17.03 -22.41
C LYS A 325 14.58 -15.59 -22.88
N PRO A 326 14.60 -15.31 -24.20
CA PRO A 326 14.76 -13.95 -24.73
C PRO A 326 13.64 -12.97 -24.32
N ASP A 327 12.43 -13.49 -24.06
CA ASP A 327 11.24 -12.73 -23.64
C ASP A 327 11.12 -12.55 -22.11
N ASP A 328 12.03 -13.11 -21.32
CA ASP A 328 12.00 -12.95 -19.87
C ASP A 328 12.39 -11.53 -19.44
N THR A 329 11.40 -10.75 -19.03
CA THR A 329 11.60 -9.44 -18.37
C THR A 329 12.48 -9.56 -17.13
N GLY A 330 12.49 -10.73 -16.47
CA GLY A 330 13.16 -10.97 -15.20
C GLY A 330 12.25 -10.83 -13.98
N ILE A 331 11.03 -10.34 -14.14
CA ILE A 331 10.02 -10.39 -13.08
C ILE A 331 9.37 -11.77 -13.10
N THR A 332 9.39 -12.47 -11.96
CA THR A 332 9.03 -13.90 -11.89
C THR A 332 7.73 -14.19 -11.14
N ASN A 333 7.02 -13.15 -10.70
CA ASN A 333 5.70 -13.25 -10.08
C ASN A 333 4.73 -14.09 -10.93
N ALA A 334 3.75 -14.71 -10.26
CA ALA A 334 2.59 -15.23 -10.98
C ALA A 334 1.84 -14.07 -11.65
N ALA A 335 1.36 -14.29 -12.88
CA ALA A 335 0.45 -13.36 -13.52
C ALA A 335 -0.84 -13.19 -12.67
N PRO A 336 -1.55 -12.04 -12.74
CA PRO A 336 -2.80 -11.85 -12.00
C PRO A 336 -3.80 -12.98 -12.27
N GLY A 337 -4.24 -13.67 -11.20
CA GLY A 337 -5.14 -14.83 -11.28
C GLY A 337 -4.47 -16.17 -11.65
N GLY A 338 -3.17 -16.19 -11.95
CA GLY A 338 -2.43 -17.39 -12.31
C GLY A 338 -1.95 -18.21 -11.10
N VAL A 339 -2.01 -19.54 -11.20
CA VAL A 339 -1.53 -20.47 -10.15
C VAL A 339 -0.13 -20.98 -10.52
N GLY A 340 0.88 -20.13 -10.38
CA GLY A 340 2.29 -20.45 -10.65
C GLY A 340 3.06 -19.28 -11.26
N GLY A 341 4.23 -18.98 -10.69
CA GLY A 341 5.14 -17.97 -11.21
C GLY A 341 6.00 -18.47 -12.38
N ARG A 342 6.88 -17.60 -12.87
CA ARG A 342 7.82 -17.93 -13.97
C ARG A 342 8.82 -19.04 -13.60
N ILE A 343 9.08 -19.24 -12.31
CA ILE A 343 9.98 -20.28 -11.79
C ILE A 343 9.24 -21.63 -11.77
N PRO A 344 9.69 -22.65 -12.55
CA PRO A 344 9.08 -23.98 -12.50
C PRO A 344 9.22 -24.62 -11.12
N ARG A 345 8.19 -25.38 -10.68
CA ARG A 345 8.14 -25.99 -9.34
C ARG A 345 9.38 -26.83 -8.98
N VAL A 346 9.99 -27.51 -9.96
CA VAL A 346 11.23 -28.29 -9.77
C VAL A 346 12.41 -27.45 -9.28
N TYR A 347 12.45 -26.16 -9.60
CA TYR A 347 13.44 -25.19 -9.11
C TYR A 347 12.94 -24.37 -7.90
N GLY A 348 11.68 -24.55 -7.49
CA GLY A 348 11.04 -23.73 -6.46
C GLY A 348 11.73 -23.83 -5.10
N ARG A 349 12.16 -25.02 -4.67
CA ARG A 349 12.95 -25.18 -3.42
C ARG A 349 14.25 -24.39 -3.47
N GLN A 350 14.97 -24.44 -4.60
CA GLN A 350 16.25 -23.75 -4.76
C GLN A 350 16.06 -22.22 -4.79
N ALA A 351 14.98 -21.74 -5.39
CA ALA A 351 14.59 -20.34 -5.33
C ALA A 351 14.24 -19.91 -3.89
N THR A 352 13.42 -20.69 -3.18
CA THR A 352 13.07 -20.46 -1.77
C THR A 352 14.31 -20.41 -0.86
N GLU A 353 15.24 -21.36 -0.98
CA GLU A 353 16.46 -21.34 -0.18
C GLU A 353 17.38 -20.16 -0.54
N TYR A 354 17.38 -19.68 -1.78
CA TYR A 354 18.12 -18.46 -2.12
C TYR A 354 17.49 -17.20 -1.52
N VAL A 355 16.16 -17.10 -1.53
CA VAL A 355 15.42 -16.02 -0.85
C VAL A 355 15.74 -16.01 0.64
N ILE A 356 15.66 -17.17 1.30
CA ILE A 356 15.99 -17.30 2.73
C ILE A 356 17.46 -16.96 2.98
N ARG A 357 18.40 -17.45 2.16
CA ARG A 357 19.83 -17.12 2.27
C ARG A 357 20.09 -15.61 2.15
N ARG A 358 19.38 -14.91 1.27
CA ARG A 358 19.46 -13.44 1.17
C ARG A 358 18.97 -12.76 2.43
N GLY A 359 17.79 -13.12 2.94
CA GLY A 359 17.28 -12.55 4.18
C GLY A 359 18.21 -12.82 5.38
N MET A 360 18.68 -14.06 5.53
CA MET A 360 19.58 -14.49 6.60
C MET A 360 20.94 -13.77 6.55
N SER A 361 21.44 -13.39 5.37
CA SER A 361 22.69 -12.62 5.26
C SER A 361 22.59 -11.19 5.80
N GLN A 362 21.38 -10.70 6.07
CA GLN A 362 21.13 -9.38 6.65
C GLN A 362 20.96 -9.42 8.18
N ILE A 363 21.10 -10.58 8.84
CA ILE A 363 21.05 -10.67 10.31
C ILE A 363 22.06 -9.70 10.94
N GLY A 364 21.60 -8.92 11.91
CA GLY A 364 22.39 -7.88 12.57
C GLY A 364 22.32 -6.48 11.92
N VAL A 365 21.75 -6.35 10.72
CA VAL A 365 21.43 -5.03 10.12
C VAL A 365 20.37 -4.33 10.98
N PRO A 366 20.49 -3.01 11.26
CA PRO A 366 19.52 -2.27 12.07
C PRO A 366 18.10 -2.29 11.49
N TYR A 367 17.11 -2.20 12.36
CA TYR A 367 15.77 -1.80 11.95
C TYR A 367 15.74 -0.34 11.51
N SER A 368 15.01 -0.03 10.44
CA SER A 368 14.71 1.33 10.02
C SER A 368 13.31 1.40 9.42
N TRP A 369 12.43 2.23 9.96
CA TRP A 369 11.04 2.39 9.50
C TRP A 369 11.01 2.90 8.05
N GLY A 370 10.40 2.17 7.12
CA GLY A 370 10.47 2.47 5.67
C GLY A 370 11.80 2.11 5.02
N GLY A 371 12.71 1.44 5.74
CA GLY A 371 14.04 1.08 5.25
C GLY A 371 14.05 -0.21 4.44
N GLY A 372 14.92 -0.26 3.44
CA GLY A 372 15.12 -1.42 2.57
C GLY A 372 14.65 -1.18 1.14
N ASN A 373 15.34 -1.80 0.18
CA ASN A 373 14.93 -1.83 -1.22
C ASN A 373 15.45 -3.14 -1.87
N ALA A 374 15.20 -3.35 -3.17
CA ALA A 374 15.62 -4.58 -3.85
C ALA A 374 17.15 -4.84 -3.85
N ALA A 375 17.97 -3.80 -3.67
CA ALA A 375 19.43 -3.88 -3.65
C ALA A 375 20.01 -4.12 -2.24
N GLY A 376 19.37 -3.65 -1.17
CA GLY A 376 19.88 -3.78 0.20
C GLY A 376 19.15 -2.91 1.23
N PRO A 377 19.73 -2.74 2.43
CA PRO A 377 19.22 -1.78 3.41
C PRO A 377 19.36 -0.35 2.88
N SER A 378 18.39 0.50 3.21
CA SER A 378 18.37 1.91 2.81
C SER A 378 18.07 2.81 4.00
N LYS A 379 18.19 4.12 3.82
CA LYS A 379 17.52 5.07 4.71
C LYS A 379 16.02 4.81 4.68
N GLY A 380 15.38 4.96 5.83
CA GLY A 380 13.93 4.87 5.97
C GLY A 380 13.20 6.18 5.70
N ILE A 381 11.97 6.26 6.18
CA ILE A 381 11.12 7.46 6.24
C ILE A 381 10.76 7.75 7.70
N ASP A 382 10.21 8.92 8.00
CA ASP A 382 9.77 9.31 9.35
C ASP A 382 10.86 9.03 10.42
N SER A 383 10.56 8.17 11.40
CA SER A 383 11.50 7.74 12.46
C SER A 383 12.73 6.97 11.94
N GLY A 384 12.67 6.40 10.74
CA GLY A 384 13.77 5.71 10.06
C GLY A 384 14.63 6.60 9.15
N ALA A 385 14.27 7.86 8.92
CA ALA A 385 14.95 8.73 7.94
C ALA A 385 16.46 8.92 8.18
N GLY A 386 16.90 8.83 9.43
CA GLY A 386 18.32 8.90 9.84
C GLY A 386 19.05 7.55 9.86
N ILE A 387 18.36 6.42 9.68
CA ILE A 387 18.89 5.07 9.94
C ILE A 387 18.94 4.28 8.63
N THR A 388 20.12 3.77 8.26
CA THR A 388 20.25 2.80 7.17
C THR A 388 19.97 1.40 7.70
N GLY A 389 18.92 0.75 7.20
CA GLY A 389 18.45 -0.53 7.72
C GLY A 389 17.29 -1.12 6.91
N PHE A 390 16.52 -2.00 7.55
CA PHE A 390 15.32 -2.62 7.01
C PHE A 390 14.11 -2.42 7.93
N ASP A 391 12.92 -2.23 7.36
CA ASP A 391 11.67 -2.62 8.02
C ASP A 391 11.25 -4.04 7.61
N CYS A 392 10.14 -4.50 8.16
CA CYS A 392 9.59 -5.83 7.92
C CYS A 392 9.34 -6.12 6.43
N SER A 393 8.61 -5.25 5.74
CA SER A 393 8.30 -5.39 4.32
C SER A 393 9.50 -5.18 3.40
N GLY A 394 10.44 -4.30 3.78
CA GLY A 394 11.70 -4.03 3.10
C GLY A 394 12.65 -5.23 3.12
N LEU A 395 12.74 -5.94 4.25
CA LEU A 395 13.52 -7.18 4.34
C LEU A 395 12.92 -8.28 3.45
N VAL A 396 11.59 -8.41 3.43
CA VAL A 396 10.89 -9.41 2.63
C VAL A 396 11.08 -9.12 1.13
N LEU A 397 10.81 -7.90 0.66
CA LEU A 397 11.01 -7.56 -0.76
C LEU A 397 12.47 -7.70 -1.20
N TYR A 398 13.45 -7.32 -0.35
CA TYR A 398 14.87 -7.52 -0.64
C TYR A 398 15.22 -9.01 -0.82
N SER A 399 14.66 -9.86 0.03
CA SER A 399 14.92 -11.30 0.00
C SER A 399 14.36 -11.91 -1.30
N PHE A 400 13.09 -11.59 -1.62
CA PHE A 400 12.38 -12.12 -2.79
C PHE A 400 12.86 -11.54 -4.14
N ALA A 401 13.35 -10.29 -4.15
CA ALA A 401 13.92 -9.66 -5.34
C ALA A 401 15.09 -10.46 -5.95
N GLY A 402 15.81 -11.25 -5.14
CA GLY A 402 16.92 -12.09 -5.59
C GLY A 402 16.57 -13.13 -6.65
N VAL A 403 15.30 -13.55 -6.73
CA VAL A 403 14.79 -14.51 -7.73
C VAL A 403 13.83 -13.84 -8.72
N GLY A 404 13.76 -12.51 -8.74
CA GLY A 404 12.87 -11.75 -9.63
C GLY A 404 11.45 -11.52 -9.11
N ILE A 405 11.12 -11.91 -7.88
CA ILE A 405 9.79 -11.66 -7.32
C ILE A 405 9.72 -10.20 -6.85
N LYS A 406 9.01 -9.35 -7.60
CA LYS A 406 8.72 -7.95 -7.24
C LYS A 406 7.67 -7.94 -6.13
N LEU A 407 7.94 -7.25 -5.03
CA LEU A 407 6.99 -7.01 -3.96
C LEU A 407 6.93 -5.51 -3.65
N PRO A 408 5.74 -4.94 -3.40
CA PRO A 408 5.60 -3.55 -2.97
C PRO A 408 6.17 -3.36 -1.56
N HIS A 409 6.60 -2.15 -1.23
CA HIS A 409 7.16 -1.84 0.09
C HIS A 409 6.06 -1.43 1.08
N TYR A 410 5.13 -2.36 1.30
CA TYR A 410 4.09 -2.28 2.33
C TYR A 410 3.54 -3.69 2.61
N SER A 411 3.47 -4.09 3.88
CA SER A 411 3.03 -5.42 4.30
C SER A 411 1.61 -5.79 3.84
N GLY A 412 0.63 -4.88 3.99
CA GLY A 412 -0.76 -5.15 3.56
C GLY A 412 -0.89 -5.35 2.03
N SER A 413 -0.11 -4.61 1.22
CA SER A 413 -0.07 -4.84 -0.23
C SER A 413 0.63 -6.15 -0.59
N GLN A 414 1.68 -6.54 0.15
CA GLN A 414 2.32 -7.85 0.00
C GLN A 414 1.34 -9.00 0.30
N TYR A 415 0.48 -8.86 1.32
CA TYR A 415 -0.52 -9.87 1.70
C TYR A 415 -1.59 -10.13 0.63
N ASN A 416 -1.80 -9.17 -0.28
CA ASN A 416 -2.74 -9.28 -1.41
C ASN A 416 -2.13 -9.93 -2.66
N LEU A 417 -0.83 -10.22 -2.65
CA LEU A 417 -0.12 -10.92 -3.73
C LEU A 417 0.11 -12.40 -3.37
N GLY A 418 0.45 -13.22 -4.37
CA GLY A 418 0.77 -14.64 -4.17
C GLY A 418 -0.42 -15.51 -3.78
N ARG A 419 -0.16 -16.75 -3.36
CA ARG A 419 -1.20 -17.72 -2.97
C ARG A 419 -1.35 -17.81 -1.46
N LYS A 420 -2.58 -17.67 -0.97
CA LYS A 420 -2.92 -17.87 0.44
C LYS A 420 -2.85 -19.36 0.83
N ILE A 421 -2.12 -19.66 1.90
CA ILE A 421 -1.97 -20.98 2.53
C ILE A 421 -2.52 -20.85 3.95
N PRO A 422 -3.36 -21.77 4.48
CA PRO A 422 -3.80 -21.70 5.87
C PRO A 422 -2.58 -21.64 6.81
N SER A 423 -2.59 -20.77 7.82
CA SER A 423 -1.38 -20.56 8.65
C SER A 423 -0.95 -21.82 9.42
N SER A 424 -1.87 -22.75 9.70
CA SER A 424 -1.57 -24.09 10.24
C SER A 424 -0.82 -25.02 9.28
N GLN A 425 -0.72 -24.67 8.00
CA GLN A 425 -0.02 -25.41 6.94
C GLN A 425 1.21 -24.66 6.41
N MET A 426 1.68 -23.62 7.13
CA MET A 426 2.85 -22.84 6.75
C MET A 426 4.09 -23.74 6.57
N ARG A 427 4.86 -23.48 5.51
CA ARG A 427 6.10 -24.17 5.18
C ARG A 427 7.25 -23.18 5.09
N ARG A 428 8.47 -23.66 5.31
CA ARG A 428 9.70 -22.89 5.09
C ARG A 428 9.65 -22.17 3.73
N GLY A 429 9.80 -20.85 3.76
CA GLY A 429 9.69 -19.96 2.59
C GLY A 429 8.33 -19.27 2.41
N ASP A 430 7.28 -19.69 3.13
CA ASP A 430 6.03 -18.95 3.22
C ASP A 430 6.23 -17.68 4.07
N VAL A 431 5.40 -16.67 3.83
CA VAL A 431 5.51 -15.35 4.45
C VAL A 431 4.33 -15.14 5.41
N ILE A 432 4.64 -14.90 6.68
CA ILE A 432 3.67 -14.71 7.77
C ILE A 432 3.34 -13.22 7.88
N PHE A 433 2.05 -12.91 8.06
CA PHE A 433 1.56 -11.55 8.21
C PHE A 433 0.82 -11.38 9.54
N TYR A 434 0.80 -10.14 10.04
CA TYR A 434 0.14 -9.76 11.29
C TYR A 434 -0.70 -8.50 11.09
N GLY A 435 -1.69 -8.31 11.96
CA GLY A 435 -2.60 -7.17 11.91
C GLY A 435 -3.81 -7.37 10.98
N PRO A 436 -4.84 -6.50 11.08
CA PRO A 436 -5.93 -6.43 10.10
C PRO A 436 -5.37 -6.31 8.69
N GLY A 437 -5.86 -7.11 7.74
CA GLY A 437 -5.38 -7.11 6.35
C GLY A 437 -3.90 -7.48 6.17
N GLY A 438 -3.22 -8.04 7.18
CA GLY A 438 -1.78 -8.27 7.15
C GLY A 438 -0.94 -6.99 7.17
N SER A 439 -1.50 -5.90 7.69
CA SER A 439 -0.96 -4.55 7.59
C SER A 439 0.10 -4.16 8.63
N GLN A 440 0.24 -4.90 9.74
CA GLN A 440 1.11 -4.52 10.86
C GLN A 440 2.56 -4.91 10.62
N HIS A 441 2.79 -6.19 10.34
CA HIS A 441 4.11 -6.81 10.32
C HIS A 441 4.15 -7.98 9.35
N VAL A 442 5.35 -8.30 8.85
CA VAL A 442 5.56 -9.37 7.90
C VAL A 442 6.92 -10.05 8.11
N THR A 443 6.96 -11.38 8.04
CA THR A 443 8.17 -12.18 8.33
C THR A 443 8.29 -13.39 7.39
N ILE A 444 9.50 -13.92 7.19
CA ILE A 444 9.72 -15.13 6.37
C ILE A 444 9.77 -16.34 7.30
N TYR A 445 8.87 -17.31 7.12
CA TYR A 445 8.89 -18.56 7.90
C TYR A 445 10.07 -19.44 7.50
N LEU A 446 10.83 -19.91 8.49
CA LEU A 446 12.04 -20.71 8.28
C LEU A 446 11.81 -22.21 8.45
N GLY A 447 10.62 -22.64 8.86
CA GLY A 447 10.39 -23.99 9.40
C GLY A 447 10.59 -24.01 10.92
N ASP A 448 10.31 -25.16 11.53
CA ASP A 448 10.61 -25.48 12.95
C ASP A 448 10.15 -24.41 13.97
N GLY A 449 9.04 -23.73 13.69
CA GLY A 449 8.51 -22.67 14.55
C GLY A 449 9.35 -21.39 14.59
N GLN A 450 10.26 -21.18 13.64
CA GLN A 450 11.11 -19.98 13.55
C GLN A 450 10.78 -19.10 12.34
N MET A 451 10.98 -17.80 12.49
CA MET A 451 10.82 -16.81 11.42
C MET A 451 11.97 -15.79 11.41
N LEU A 452 12.28 -15.29 10.22
CA LEU A 452 13.20 -14.16 10.01
C LEU A 452 12.40 -12.86 9.94
N GLU A 453 12.78 -11.87 10.75
CA GLU A 453 12.11 -10.57 10.83
C GLU A 453 13.08 -9.39 10.95
N ALA A 454 12.64 -8.22 10.49
CA ALA A 454 13.14 -6.91 10.93
C ALA A 454 12.08 -6.32 11.87
N PRO A 455 12.25 -6.43 13.21
CA PRO A 455 11.12 -6.33 14.16
C PRO A 455 10.66 -4.90 14.46
N ASP A 456 11.48 -4.08 15.12
CA ASP A 456 11.11 -2.74 15.58
C ASP A 456 12.36 -1.87 15.86
N ILE A 457 12.15 -0.58 16.11
CA ILE A 457 13.17 0.44 16.38
C ILE A 457 14.13 0.01 17.50
N GLY A 458 15.42 0.24 17.31
CA GLY A 458 16.49 -0.14 18.24
C GLY A 458 16.90 -1.62 18.19
N LEU A 459 16.11 -2.46 17.50
CA LEU A 459 16.46 -3.85 17.24
C LEU A 459 17.14 -4.01 15.87
N LYS A 460 17.43 -5.27 15.51
CA LYS A 460 18.14 -5.68 14.30
C LYS A 460 17.40 -6.83 13.64
N VAL A 461 17.64 -7.04 12.35
CA VAL A 461 17.22 -8.23 11.61
C VAL A 461 17.68 -9.47 12.39
N ARG A 462 16.74 -10.39 12.67
CA ARG A 462 16.97 -11.55 13.54
C ARG A 462 16.10 -12.74 13.16
N VAL A 463 16.50 -13.91 13.62
CA VAL A 463 15.59 -15.05 13.76
C VAL A 463 14.88 -14.96 15.11
N ALA A 464 13.58 -15.23 15.13
CA ALA A 464 12.75 -15.29 16.33
C ALA A 464 11.78 -16.49 16.26
N PRO A 465 11.26 -16.98 17.40
CA PRO A 465 10.12 -17.89 17.40
C PRO A 465 8.90 -17.23 16.73
N VAL A 466 8.11 -18.03 16.01
CA VAL A 466 6.84 -17.57 15.41
C VAL A 466 5.89 -17.11 16.51
N ARG A 467 5.26 -15.96 16.29
CA ARG A 467 4.20 -15.41 17.14
C ARG A 467 2.86 -15.68 16.48
N THR A 468 1.81 -15.90 17.27
CA THR A 468 0.47 -16.26 16.77
C THR A 468 -0.60 -15.22 17.08
N SER A 469 -0.40 -14.40 18.11
CA SER A 469 -1.26 -13.24 18.42
C SER A 469 -1.25 -12.25 17.25
N GLY A 470 -2.43 -11.84 16.79
CA GLY A 470 -2.56 -10.96 15.62
C GLY A 470 -2.13 -11.55 14.27
N MET A 471 -1.72 -12.82 14.21
CA MET A 471 -1.32 -13.46 12.96
C MET A 471 -2.53 -13.65 12.03
N THR A 472 -2.35 -13.41 10.74
CA THR A 472 -3.41 -13.63 9.74
C THR A 472 -3.80 -15.11 9.63
N PRO A 473 -5.06 -15.44 9.27
CA PRO A 473 -5.51 -16.83 9.10
C PRO A 473 -4.83 -17.56 7.94
N TYR A 474 -4.18 -16.81 7.04
CA TYR A 474 -3.36 -17.33 5.96
C TYR A 474 -1.95 -16.74 6.00
N VAL A 475 -0.95 -17.55 5.67
CA VAL A 475 0.37 -17.11 5.20
C VAL A 475 0.36 -17.03 3.67
N ILE A 476 1.35 -16.37 3.07
CA ILE A 476 1.47 -16.23 1.61
C ILE A 476 2.62 -17.05 1.06
N ARG A 477 2.35 -17.79 -0.02
CA ARG A 477 3.38 -18.43 -0.85
C ARG A 477 3.56 -17.66 -2.15
N TYR A 478 4.78 -17.16 -2.37
CA TYR A 478 5.17 -16.53 -3.64
C TYR A 478 5.90 -17.50 -4.60
N ILE A 479 6.44 -18.61 -4.08
CA ILE A 479 7.22 -19.60 -4.84
C ILE A 479 6.64 -20.98 -4.58
N GLU A 480 6.18 -21.66 -5.63
CA GLU A 480 5.65 -23.02 -5.53
C GLU A 480 6.73 -24.09 -5.67
N TRP A 481 6.67 -25.12 -4.83
CA TRP A 481 7.57 -26.29 -4.84
C TRP A 481 6.88 -27.57 -4.36
#